data_AF-Q22SQ3-F1
#
_entry.id   AF-Q22SQ3-F1
#
_cell.length_a   1.000
_cell.length_b   1.000
_cell.length_c   1.000
_cell.angle_alpha   90.00
_cell.angle_beta   90.00
_cell.angle_gamma   90.00
#
_symmetry.space_group_name_H-M   'P 1'
#
loop_
_entity.id
_entity.type
_entity.pdbx_description
1 polymer ?
#
loop_
_entity_poly.entity_id
_entity_poly.type
_entity_poly.pdbx_seq_one_letter_code
_entity_poly.pdbx_strand_id
1 'polypeptide(L)'
;MINKVSLFNLKNIDSGVFEIIQIDKVNSDLFKISIFQIELEYKQSKNSIYFSQIFADLQSQGFIQFLNLNGFSDFKLDLSQILNGSSSDFGGCLNFMNTFQVNQISQVKISNSTFKQCKSKLLGGAISGVSTIGDQNKFIQCTSQIGGAIYFIQKTDSIPNLNEFSENTGYLAANNYNKYPLDLKIDEILEINNNNNNPNNSNLFIKTDQYLYPGLTYIIKFSIQVDGNWYDQYTDNNNFGNLYNFLISPSNNFVSTTPAQLFSLNYPFLIWSAQDVKFNGQQTVNLEVINISLVKLYSIKSSYYKIYNGCKEQGMERVYLQSHQNTLFICKYCEQMKASYSGVCQSCQSDYFSQCYGNYSQLKQSYWRSKYSVESQDIYYCMNNPENCQGGSGIGNELCYEGHIGAQCLNCDIYGTYWNEKYSSVGFFQCVKCNSISSNAIKITILIVVLILSLSTSYQVNSQKLIQFLLFLSFSSYFTIPQVPLSSLQTAQFLNINLNL
;
A
#
# COMPACT_ATOMS: atom_id res chain seq x y z
N MET A 1 -26.93 -11.16 15.90
CA MET A 1 -28.10 -10.74 16.71
C MET A 1 -27.82 -11.18 18.14
N ILE A 2 -27.16 -10.33 18.93
CA ILE A 2 -26.89 -10.60 20.35
C ILE A 2 -28.14 -10.14 21.09
N ASN A 3 -28.77 -11.02 21.88
CA ASN A 3 -29.91 -10.67 22.73
C ASN A 3 -29.50 -9.53 23.67
N LYS A 4 -29.83 -8.28 23.30
CA LYS A 4 -29.60 -7.11 24.12
C LYS A 4 -30.55 -7.21 25.31
N VAL A 5 -30.01 -7.42 26.50
CA VAL A 5 -30.82 -7.42 27.73
C VAL A 5 -30.97 -5.96 28.16
N SER A 6 -32.18 -5.41 28.13
CA SER A 6 -32.51 -4.14 28.78
C SER A 6 -33.29 -4.40 30.07
N LEU A 7 -33.35 -3.42 30.97
CA LEU A 7 -34.23 -3.53 32.14
C LEU A 7 -35.70 -3.38 31.73
N PHE A 8 -35.97 -2.40 30.87
CA PHE A 8 -37.26 -2.18 30.24
C PHE A 8 -37.12 -2.35 28.73
N ASN A 9 -37.85 -3.31 28.17
CA ASN A 9 -37.94 -3.51 26.73
C ASN A 9 -39.37 -3.17 26.29
N LEU A 10 -39.55 -1.97 25.74
CA LEU A 10 -40.84 -1.44 25.33
C LEU A 10 -40.93 -1.50 23.81
N LYS A 11 -41.99 -2.10 23.29
CA LYS A 11 -42.24 -2.19 21.84
C LYS A 11 -43.56 -1.55 21.49
N ASN A 12 -43.56 -0.72 20.46
CA ASN A 12 -44.75 -0.17 19.82
C ASN A 12 -45.71 0.56 20.77
N ILE A 13 -45.16 1.27 21.76
CA ILE A 13 -45.95 2.09 22.68
C ILE A 13 -46.44 3.36 21.99
N ASP A 14 -47.73 3.68 22.16
CA ASP A 14 -48.31 4.91 21.62
C ASP A 14 -47.96 6.13 22.48
N SER A 15 -47.91 5.94 23.81
CA SER A 15 -47.40 6.95 24.73
C SER A 15 -46.73 6.34 25.95
N GLY A 16 -45.78 7.05 26.54
CA GLY A 16 -45.13 6.69 27.80
C GLY A 16 -44.73 7.92 28.58
N VAL A 17 -45.08 7.96 29.87
CA VAL A 17 -44.71 9.03 30.80
C VAL A 17 -43.96 8.40 31.97
N PHE A 18 -42.75 8.88 32.22
CA PHE A 18 -41.84 8.37 33.23
C PHE A 18 -41.37 9.55 34.08
N GLU A 19 -41.85 9.62 35.32
CA GLU A 19 -41.53 10.71 36.24
C GLU A 19 -40.86 10.13 37.49
N ILE A 20 -39.89 10.87 38.03
CA ILE A 20 -39.23 10.55 39.31
C ILE A 20 -38.61 9.13 39.28
N ILE A 21 -37.58 8.98 38.44
CA ILE A 21 -36.79 7.74 38.40
C ILE A 21 -35.44 8.02 39.06
N GLN A 22 -35.11 7.23 40.08
CA GLN A 22 -33.80 7.25 40.72
C GLN A 22 -33.10 5.91 40.48
N ILE A 23 -31.91 5.96 39.87
CA ILE A 23 -31.05 4.81 39.61
C ILE A 23 -29.69 5.13 40.22
N ASP A 24 -29.42 4.50 41.36
CA ASP A 24 -28.14 4.65 42.06
C ASP A 24 -27.27 3.42 41.77
N LYS A 25 -26.24 3.58 40.94
CA LYS A 25 -25.20 2.58 40.65
C LYS A 25 -25.73 1.24 40.16
N VAL A 26 -25.55 0.97 38.87
CA VAL A 26 -25.98 -0.30 38.29
C VAL A 26 -24.89 -1.37 38.47
N ASN A 27 -25.10 -2.28 39.43
CA ASN A 27 -24.22 -3.43 39.61
C ASN A 27 -24.56 -4.49 38.54
N SER A 28 -23.90 -4.44 37.37
CA SER A 28 -24.17 -5.36 36.28
C SER A 28 -23.04 -6.39 36.09
N ASP A 29 -23.23 -7.58 36.65
CA ASP A 29 -22.46 -8.77 36.23
C ASP A 29 -23.00 -9.35 34.89
N LEU A 30 -24.14 -8.84 34.43
CA LEU A 30 -24.85 -9.31 33.24
C LEU A 30 -24.91 -8.19 32.19
N PHE A 31 -24.41 -8.49 30.99
CA PHE A 31 -24.31 -7.65 29.79
C PHE A 31 -25.63 -6.92 29.42
N LYS A 32 -25.98 -5.84 30.12
CA LYS A 32 -27.10 -4.96 29.79
C LYS A 32 -26.61 -3.71 29.08
N ILE A 33 -27.14 -3.46 27.88
CA ILE A 33 -26.70 -2.36 27.00
C ILE A 33 -27.46 -1.07 27.30
N SER A 34 -28.69 -1.17 27.83
CA SER A 34 -29.49 0.01 28.21
C SER A 34 -30.49 -0.26 29.35
N ILE A 35 -30.85 0.79 30.10
CA ILE A 35 -31.98 0.73 31.06
C ILE A 35 -33.29 0.64 30.30
N PHE A 36 -33.52 1.57 29.36
CA PHE A 36 -34.66 1.57 28.46
C PHE A 36 -34.22 1.21 27.04
N GLN A 37 -34.79 0.14 26.51
CA GLN A 37 -34.79 -0.18 25.09
C GLN A 37 -36.20 0.06 24.58
N ILE A 38 -36.36 1.02 23.67
CA ILE A 38 -37.65 1.36 23.08
C ILE A 38 -37.58 1.13 21.58
N GLU A 39 -38.39 0.21 21.06
CA GLU A 39 -38.51 -0.08 19.64
C GLU A 39 -39.90 0.35 19.16
N LEU A 40 -39.95 1.29 18.23
CA LEU A 40 -41.18 1.81 17.68
C LEU A 40 -41.27 1.45 16.20
N GLU A 41 -42.26 0.63 15.86
CA GLU A 41 -42.67 0.43 14.48
C GLU A 41 -43.33 1.69 13.93
N TYR A 42 -43.22 1.83 12.62
CA TYR A 42 -43.87 2.90 11.90
C TYR A 42 -45.39 2.73 11.95
N LYS A 43 -46.06 3.62 12.68
CA LYS A 43 -47.50 3.84 12.61
C LYS A 43 -47.75 5.30 12.23
N GLN A 44 -48.89 5.57 11.58
CA GLN A 44 -49.31 6.95 11.28
C GLN A 44 -49.59 7.77 12.56
N SER A 45 -49.79 7.13 13.71
CA SER A 45 -49.99 7.79 14.99
C SER A 45 -48.67 8.32 15.56
N LYS A 46 -48.71 9.54 16.11
CA LYS A 46 -47.57 10.15 16.79
C LYS A 46 -47.33 9.44 18.13
N ASN A 47 -46.26 8.63 18.20
CA ASN A 47 -45.80 8.09 19.47
C ASN A 47 -45.17 9.20 20.32
N SER A 48 -45.51 9.28 21.60
CA SER A 48 -44.98 10.32 22.51
C SER A 48 -44.33 9.71 23.75
N ILE A 49 -43.10 10.10 24.05
CA ILE A 49 -42.36 9.57 25.19
C ILE A 49 -41.83 10.74 26.01
N TYR A 50 -42.19 10.79 27.29
CA TYR A 50 -41.80 11.85 28.19
C TYR A 50 -41.10 11.28 29.43
N PHE A 51 -39.93 11.84 29.71
CA PHE A 51 -39.15 11.60 30.91
C PHE A 51 -38.98 12.91 31.68
N SER A 52 -39.17 12.90 32.99
CA SER A 52 -38.97 14.07 33.84
C SER A 52 -38.40 13.68 35.20
N GLN A 53 -37.54 14.54 35.77
CA GLN A 53 -36.95 14.32 37.09
C GLN A 53 -36.22 12.97 37.21
N ILE A 54 -35.44 12.63 36.18
CA ILE A 54 -34.63 11.41 36.16
C ILE A 54 -33.29 11.68 36.82
N PHE A 55 -32.90 10.88 37.79
CA PHE A 55 -31.58 10.88 38.41
C PHE A 55 -30.96 9.51 38.22
N ALA A 56 -30.00 9.39 37.31
CA ALA A 56 -29.38 8.12 36.98
C ALA A 56 -27.85 8.21 37.02
N ASP A 57 -27.22 7.44 37.90
CA ASP A 57 -25.79 7.18 37.87
C ASP A 57 -25.52 5.76 37.33
N LEU A 58 -25.04 5.72 36.09
CA LEU A 58 -24.82 4.49 35.34
C LEU A 58 -23.40 3.94 35.50
N GLN A 59 -22.67 4.34 36.55
CA GLN A 59 -21.33 3.83 36.81
C GLN A 59 -21.32 2.29 36.86
N SER A 60 -20.64 1.67 35.90
CA SER A 60 -20.52 0.23 35.76
C SER A 60 -19.17 -0.19 35.18
N GLN A 61 -18.82 -1.48 35.32
CA GLN A 61 -17.67 -2.06 34.60
C GLN A 61 -17.96 -2.29 33.11
N GLY A 62 -19.24 -2.47 32.75
CA GLY A 62 -19.70 -2.66 31.37
C GLY A 62 -20.21 -1.36 30.71
N PHE A 63 -20.70 -1.50 29.47
CA PHE A 63 -21.35 -0.43 28.70
C PHE A 63 -22.84 -0.35 29.02
N ILE A 64 -23.27 0.67 29.76
CA ILE A 64 -24.68 0.89 30.11
C ILE A 64 -25.13 2.28 29.65
N GLN A 65 -26.18 2.30 28.83
CA GLN A 65 -26.89 3.51 28.42
C GLN A 65 -28.15 3.70 29.27
N PHE A 66 -28.64 4.94 29.41
CA PHE A 66 -29.96 5.17 30.00
C PHE A 66 -31.05 4.77 29.00
N LEU A 67 -30.96 5.27 27.77
CA LEU A 67 -31.98 5.06 26.74
C LEU A 67 -31.34 4.69 25.41
N ASN A 68 -31.91 3.66 24.79
CA ASN A 68 -31.72 3.35 23.38
C ASN A 68 -33.09 3.28 22.71
N LEU A 69 -33.40 4.29 21.89
CA LEU A 69 -34.66 4.44 21.19
C LEU A 69 -34.44 4.20 19.70
N ASN A 70 -35.11 3.19 19.15
CA ASN A 70 -35.11 2.91 17.73
C ASN A 70 -36.50 3.18 17.13
N GLY A 71 -36.59 4.17 16.24
CA GLY A 71 -37.83 4.56 15.56
C GLY A 71 -38.18 6.04 15.76
N PHE A 72 -39.39 6.41 15.33
CA PHE A 72 -39.86 7.79 15.36
C PHE A 72 -40.78 8.05 16.57
N SER A 73 -40.50 9.12 17.31
CA SER A 73 -41.37 9.64 18.38
C SER A 73 -41.18 11.15 18.61
N ASP A 74 -42.17 11.78 19.24
CA ASP A 74 -41.99 13.02 20.00
C ASP A 74 -41.39 12.63 21.36
N PHE A 75 -40.09 12.85 21.53
CA PHE A 75 -39.37 12.53 22.75
C PHE A 75 -39.07 13.80 23.55
N LYS A 76 -39.40 13.77 24.84
CA LYS A 76 -39.13 14.86 25.77
C LYS A 76 -38.39 14.35 27.01
N LEU A 77 -37.34 15.07 27.40
CA LEU A 77 -36.62 14.88 28.66
C LEU A 77 -36.44 16.24 29.34
N ASP A 78 -36.87 16.36 30.60
CA ASP A 78 -36.75 17.61 31.35
C ASP A 78 -36.26 17.37 32.78
N LEU A 79 -35.62 18.40 33.37
CA LEU A 79 -35.18 18.42 34.78
C LEU A 79 -34.43 17.16 35.23
N SER A 80 -33.53 16.63 34.39
CA SER A 80 -32.92 15.30 34.60
C SER A 80 -31.40 15.35 34.71
N GLN A 81 -30.81 14.41 35.42
CA GLN A 81 -29.37 14.23 35.58
C GLN A 81 -28.97 12.78 35.27
N ILE A 82 -28.14 12.60 34.26
CA ILE A 82 -27.64 11.29 33.83
C ILE A 82 -26.10 11.31 33.85
N LEU A 83 -25.51 10.43 34.64
CA LEU A 83 -24.09 10.36 34.92
C LEU A 83 -23.50 9.03 34.46
N ASN A 84 -22.22 9.06 34.05
CA ASN A 84 -21.40 7.86 33.84
C ASN A 84 -21.93 6.83 32.81
N GLY A 85 -22.86 7.24 31.94
CA GLY A 85 -23.35 6.36 30.88
C GLY A 85 -22.25 6.00 29.89
N SER A 86 -22.25 4.77 29.40
CA SER A 86 -21.24 4.29 28.47
C SER A 86 -21.81 3.40 27.37
N SER A 87 -21.25 3.49 26.16
CA SER A 87 -21.70 2.73 24.99
C SER A 87 -20.53 2.28 24.13
N SER A 88 -20.59 1.04 23.62
CA SER A 88 -19.62 0.52 22.64
C SER A 88 -19.80 1.10 21.24
N ASP A 89 -20.91 1.79 21.00
CA ASP A 89 -21.30 2.27 19.66
C ASP A 89 -21.59 3.78 19.72
N PHE A 90 -22.83 4.16 20.01
CA PHE A 90 -23.34 5.53 19.91
C PHE A 90 -23.98 5.96 21.22
N GLY A 91 -23.89 7.25 21.57
CA GLY A 91 -24.66 7.86 22.67
C GLY A 91 -24.42 7.20 24.03
N GLY A 92 -23.46 7.66 24.83
CA GLY A 92 -23.16 7.02 26.12
C GLY A 92 -24.33 7.02 27.09
N CYS A 93 -25.16 8.05 27.04
CA CYS A 93 -26.33 8.19 27.90
C CYS A 93 -27.64 7.95 27.11
N LEU A 94 -27.82 8.63 25.97
CA LEU A 94 -29.01 8.53 25.12
C LEU A 94 -28.62 8.23 23.67
N ASN A 95 -29.25 7.23 23.08
CA ASN A 95 -29.07 6.88 21.67
C ASN A 95 -30.43 6.87 20.95
N PHE A 96 -30.54 7.66 19.89
CA PHE A 96 -31.71 7.75 19.03
C PHE A 96 -31.33 7.20 17.65
N MET A 97 -31.79 6.01 17.33
CA MET A 97 -31.55 5.38 16.03
C MET A 97 -32.82 5.49 15.17
N ASN A 98 -32.64 5.76 13.89
CA ASN A 98 -33.70 5.64 12.92
C ASN A 98 -33.26 4.71 11.79
N THR A 99 -33.26 3.40 12.07
CA THR A 99 -32.78 2.39 11.11
C THR A 99 -33.61 2.31 9.83
N PHE A 100 -34.88 2.77 9.84
CA PHE A 100 -35.82 2.46 8.77
C PHE A 100 -36.30 3.68 7.96
N GLN A 101 -36.11 4.92 8.43
CA GLN A 101 -36.64 6.10 7.72
C GLN A 101 -35.71 7.31 7.77
N VAL A 102 -35.11 7.65 6.63
CA VAL A 102 -34.10 8.71 6.52
C VAL A 102 -34.69 10.14 6.56
N ASN A 103 -36.00 10.27 6.33
CA ASN A 103 -36.63 11.56 6.02
C ASN A 103 -37.53 12.14 7.11
N GLN A 104 -37.83 11.40 8.18
CA GLN A 104 -38.66 11.90 9.27
C GLN A 104 -37.82 12.18 10.51
N ILE A 105 -37.90 13.43 10.97
CA ILE A 105 -37.09 13.96 12.06
C ILE A 105 -37.80 13.65 13.38
N SER A 106 -37.25 12.73 14.16
CA SER A 106 -37.65 12.58 15.57
C SER A 106 -37.53 13.94 16.25
N GLN A 107 -38.64 14.41 16.83
CA GLN A 107 -38.63 15.65 17.60
C GLN A 107 -38.10 15.30 18.98
N VAL A 108 -36.80 15.54 19.19
CA VAL A 108 -36.15 15.33 20.48
C VAL A 108 -36.03 16.69 21.15
N LYS A 109 -36.74 16.87 22.26
CA LYS A 109 -36.68 18.08 23.08
C LYS A 109 -36.15 17.72 24.46
N ILE A 110 -34.89 18.06 24.70
CA ILE A 110 -34.20 17.86 25.98
C ILE A 110 -33.92 19.22 26.58
N SER A 111 -34.34 19.47 27.81
CA SER A 111 -34.20 20.76 28.48
C SER A 111 -33.82 20.59 29.95
N ASN A 112 -33.19 21.62 30.52
CA ASN A 112 -32.81 21.67 31.94
C ASN A 112 -32.12 20.40 32.47
N SER A 113 -31.35 19.72 31.62
CA SER A 113 -30.80 18.41 31.94
C SER A 113 -29.28 18.42 31.98
N THR A 114 -28.69 17.63 32.88
CA THR A 114 -27.24 17.50 33.03
C THR A 114 -26.78 16.11 32.61
N PHE A 115 -25.80 16.09 31.71
CA PHE A 115 -25.09 14.90 31.27
C PHE A 115 -23.62 15.05 31.67
N LYS A 116 -23.11 14.10 32.46
CA LYS A 116 -21.73 14.18 32.94
C LYS A 116 -21.02 12.84 32.82
N GLN A 117 -19.79 12.89 32.31
CA GLN A 117 -18.90 11.73 32.15
C GLN A 117 -19.51 10.62 31.28
N CYS A 118 -20.46 10.97 30.40
CA CYS A 118 -21.02 10.03 29.42
C CYS A 118 -19.99 9.75 28.31
N LYS A 119 -19.83 8.48 27.91
CA LYS A 119 -18.84 8.07 26.90
C LYS A 119 -19.47 7.18 25.84
N SER A 120 -19.21 7.43 24.56
CA SER A 120 -19.51 6.47 23.49
C SER A 120 -18.27 6.20 22.68
N LYS A 121 -18.22 5.04 22.02
CA LYS A 121 -17.09 4.72 21.16
C LYS A 121 -17.04 5.65 19.96
N LEU A 122 -18.14 5.85 19.22
CA LEU A 122 -18.13 6.46 17.90
C LEU A 122 -18.76 7.86 17.86
N LEU A 123 -20.07 7.95 18.10
CA LEU A 123 -20.84 9.17 17.82
C LEU A 123 -21.57 9.62 19.07
N GLY A 124 -21.37 10.89 19.46
CA GLY A 124 -22.11 11.52 20.55
C GLY A 124 -21.77 10.93 21.91
N GLY A 125 -20.90 11.57 22.70
CA GLY A 125 -20.48 10.99 23.98
C GLY A 125 -21.63 10.86 24.98
N ALA A 126 -22.49 11.86 25.08
CA ALA A 126 -23.73 11.80 25.85
C ALA A 126 -24.92 11.37 24.99
N ILE A 127 -25.14 12.07 23.87
CA ILE A 127 -26.35 11.94 23.07
C ILE A 127 -25.99 11.71 21.61
N SER A 128 -26.59 10.72 20.97
CA SER A 128 -26.43 10.49 19.54
C SER A 128 -27.77 10.41 18.83
N GLY A 129 -27.85 10.95 17.62
CA GLY A 129 -28.99 10.75 16.73
C GLY A 129 -30.10 11.77 16.82
N VAL A 130 -29.78 12.97 17.31
CA VAL A 130 -30.75 14.06 17.43
C VAL A 130 -30.64 15.03 16.26
N SER A 131 -31.74 15.68 15.92
CA SER A 131 -31.78 16.77 14.94
C SER A 131 -31.71 18.13 15.61
N THR A 132 -32.27 18.24 16.81
CA THR A 132 -32.32 19.45 17.63
C THR A 132 -32.10 19.10 19.10
N ILE A 133 -31.69 20.08 19.88
CA ILE A 133 -31.60 20.00 21.33
C ILE A 133 -32.34 21.21 21.91
N GLY A 134 -32.96 21.06 23.08
CA GLY A 134 -33.58 22.20 23.77
C GLY A 134 -32.54 23.03 24.54
N ASP A 135 -33.02 23.78 25.53
CA ASP A 135 -32.23 24.81 26.21
C ASP A 135 -31.78 24.39 27.61
N GLN A 136 -30.80 25.11 28.15
CA GLN A 136 -30.35 25.03 29.55
C GLN A 136 -29.82 23.64 29.96
N ASN A 137 -29.26 22.90 28.99
CA ASN A 137 -28.61 21.63 29.26
C ASN A 137 -27.13 21.83 29.59
N LYS A 138 -26.57 20.91 30.39
CA LYS A 138 -25.14 20.89 30.73
C LYS A 138 -24.50 19.59 30.27
N PHE A 139 -23.38 19.70 29.55
CA PHE A 139 -22.60 18.57 29.07
C PHE A 139 -21.17 18.68 29.58
N ILE A 140 -20.77 17.77 30.46
CA ILE A 140 -19.54 17.88 31.24
C ILE A 140 -18.70 16.61 31.06
N GLN A 141 -17.46 16.74 30.59
CA GLN A 141 -16.50 15.63 30.47
C GLN A 141 -17.01 14.44 29.64
N CYS A 142 -17.82 14.69 28.61
CA CYS A 142 -18.29 13.66 27.70
C CYS A 142 -17.28 13.37 26.59
N THR A 143 -17.20 12.12 26.13
CA THR A 143 -16.21 11.72 25.12
C THR A 143 -16.75 10.80 24.03
N SER A 144 -16.33 11.00 22.78
CA SER A 144 -16.59 10.13 21.61
C SER A 144 -15.58 10.38 20.49
N GLN A 145 -15.64 9.64 19.36
CA GLN A 145 -14.85 10.01 18.17
C GLN A 145 -15.33 11.32 17.56
N ILE A 146 -16.64 11.44 17.35
CA ILE A 146 -17.25 12.60 16.71
C ILE A 146 -18.38 13.13 17.59
N GLY A 147 -18.32 14.43 17.92
CA GLY A 147 -19.32 15.07 18.77
C GLY A 147 -19.17 14.61 20.21
N GLY A 148 -18.14 15.10 20.91
CA GLY A 148 -17.76 14.62 22.24
C GLY A 148 -18.91 14.64 23.25
N ALA A 149 -19.86 15.56 23.13
CA ALA A 149 -21.12 15.53 23.87
C ALA A 149 -22.30 15.03 23.00
N ILE A 150 -22.56 15.66 21.86
CA ILE A 150 -23.75 15.42 21.04
C ILE A 150 -23.36 15.11 19.60
N TYR A 151 -24.01 14.11 19.00
CA TYR A 151 -23.97 13.90 17.55
C TYR A 151 -25.33 14.21 16.90
N PHE A 152 -25.33 15.22 16.02
CA PHE A 152 -26.47 15.62 15.21
C PHE A 152 -26.51 14.87 13.88
N ILE A 153 -27.68 14.32 13.52
CA ILE A 153 -27.89 13.61 12.25
C ILE A 153 -28.28 14.54 11.09
N GLN A 154 -28.40 15.83 11.36
CA GLN A 154 -28.76 16.86 10.40
C GLN A 154 -27.91 18.11 10.61
N LYS A 155 -27.94 19.00 9.62
CA LYS A 155 -27.27 20.29 9.73
C LYS A 155 -27.93 21.09 10.85
N THR A 156 -27.12 21.60 11.77
CA THR A 156 -27.56 22.48 12.85
C THR A 156 -27.01 23.88 12.61
N ASP A 157 -27.91 24.85 12.35
CA ASP A 157 -27.52 26.23 12.06
C ASP A 157 -27.09 27.01 13.31
N SER A 158 -27.61 26.65 14.49
CA SER A 158 -27.16 27.18 15.79
C SER A 158 -27.72 26.33 16.92
N ILE A 159 -26.88 25.93 17.88
CA ILE A 159 -27.36 25.44 19.17
C ILE A 159 -27.72 26.67 20.01
N PRO A 160 -28.84 26.65 20.75
CA PRO A 160 -29.16 27.71 21.68
C PRO A 160 -27.99 28.00 22.63
N ASN A 161 -27.60 29.27 22.75
CA ASN A 161 -26.48 29.72 23.58
C ASN A 161 -26.65 29.43 25.08
N LEU A 162 -27.79 28.88 25.50
CA LEU A 162 -28.11 28.53 26.89
C LEU A 162 -27.56 27.17 27.30
N ASN A 163 -27.07 26.35 26.37
CA ASN A 163 -26.45 25.07 26.70
C ASN A 163 -24.97 25.25 27.11
N GLU A 164 -24.59 24.64 28.22
CA GLU A 164 -23.24 24.71 28.78
C GLU A 164 -22.45 23.45 28.38
N PHE A 165 -21.26 23.65 27.82
CA PHE A 165 -20.34 22.58 27.46
C PHE A 165 -19.01 22.79 28.17
N SER A 166 -18.56 21.79 28.92
CA SER A 166 -17.30 21.86 29.68
C SER A 166 -16.50 20.57 29.53
N GLU A 167 -15.23 20.68 29.16
CA GLU A 167 -14.26 19.57 29.10
C GLU A 167 -14.68 18.35 28.26
N ASN A 168 -15.55 18.53 27.26
CA ASN A 168 -15.93 17.45 26.35
C ASN A 168 -14.82 17.22 25.30
N THR A 169 -14.66 15.98 24.85
CA THR A 169 -13.60 15.59 23.91
C THR A 169 -14.15 14.79 22.74
N GLY A 170 -13.89 15.26 21.52
CA GLY A 170 -14.13 14.53 20.28
C GLY A 170 -12.79 14.13 19.69
N TYR A 171 -12.42 12.85 19.78
CA TYR A 171 -11.06 12.41 19.46
C TYR A 171 -10.68 12.56 17.97
N LEU A 172 -11.65 12.43 17.07
CA LEU A 172 -11.47 12.75 15.65
C LEU A 172 -11.85 14.20 15.38
N ALA A 173 -13.06 14.60 15.78
CA ALA A 173 -13.61 15.91 15.47
C ALA A 173 -14.69 16.34 16.45
N ALA A 174 -14.91 17.65 16.52
CA ALA A 174 -16.02 18.28 17.22
C ALA A 174 -16.12 17.91 18.72
N ASN A 175 -15.37 18.62 19.57
CA ASN A 175 -15.34 18.38 21.01
C ASN A 175 -16.71 18.40 21.69
N ASN A 176 -17.61 19.27 21.24
CA ASN A 176 -18.95 19.37 21.80
C ASN A 176 -19.98 18.69 20.89
N TYR A 177 -20.09 19.17 19.66
CA TYR A 177 -21.08 18.68 18.70
C TYR A 177 -20.66 18.99 17.26
N ASN A 178 -21.12 18.16 16.32
CA ASN A 178 -20.96 18.41 14.89
C ASN A 178 -22.02 19.38 14.37
N LYS A 179 -21.64 20.22 13.40
CA LYS A 179 -22.53 21.14 12.69
C LYS A 179 -23.21 20.48 11.50
N TYR A 180 -22.49 19.59 10.83
CA TYR A 180 -22.96 18.85 9.66
C TYR A 180 -22.95 17.36 9.95
N PRO A 181 -23.92 16.59 9.41
CA PRO A 181 -23.90 15.14 9.55
C PRO A 181 -22.63 14.56 8.92
N LEU A 182 -22.14 13.45 9.46
CA LEU A 182 -21.00 12.76 8.87
C LEU A 182 -21.37 12.26 7.47
N ASP A 183 -20.38 12.19 6.58
CA ASP A 183 -20.47 11.50 5.29
C ASP A 183 -19.38 10.43 5.18
N LEU A 184 -19.62 9.42 4.34
CA LEU A 184 -18.73 8.28 4.13
C LEU A 184 -18.49 8.06 2.65
N LYS A 185 -17.23 7.80 2.28
CA LYS A 185 -16.87 7.32 0.94
C LYS A 185 -15.84 6.20 1.04
N ILE A 186 -15.80 5.35 0.03
CA ILE A 186 -14.67 4.43 -0.17
C ILE A 186 -13.48 5.29 -0.59
N ASP A 187 -12.41 5.21 0.17
CA ASP A 187 -11.14 5.87 -0.12
C ASP A 187 -10.34 5.03 -1.11
N GLU A 188 -10.08 3.78 -0.73
CA GLU A 188 -9.37 2.79 -1.52
C GLU A 188 -9.76 1.36 -1.11
N ILE A 189 -9.53 0.42 -2.02
CA ILE A 189 -9.57 -1.01 -1.71
C ILE A 189 -8.13 -1.56 -1.80
N LEU A 190 -7.74 -2.32 -0.78
CA LEU A 190 -6.41 -2.89 -0.64
C LEU A 190 -6.53 -4.40 -0.51
N GLU A 191 -5.73 -5.15 -1.24
CA GLU A 191 -5.65 -6.60 -1.07
C GLU A 191 -4.78 -6.93 0.15
N ILE A 192 -5.21 -7.90 0.97
CA ILE A 192 -4.45 -8.41 2.11
C ILE A 192 -3.46 -9.46 1.62
N ASN A 193 -2.17 -9.21 1.84
CA ASN A 193 -1.11 -10.16 1.50
C ASN A 193 -1.01 -11.29 2.55
N ASN A 194 -1.77 -12.36 2.33
CA ASN A 194 -1.79 -13.54 3.21
C ASN A 194 -0.52 -14.40 3.13
N ASN A 195 0.38 -14.17 2.16
CA ASN A 195 1.57 -15.00 1.96
C ASN A 195 2.76 -14.56 2.84
N ASN A 196 2.65 -13.44 3.55
CA ASN A 196 3.68 -12.98 4.48
C ASN A 196 3.54 -13.66 5.85
N ASN A 197 4.07 -14.88 5.97
CA ASN A 197 4.30 -15.51 7.27
C ASN A 197 5.44 -14.82 8.07
N ASN A 198 6.06 -13.77 7.51
CA ASN A 198 7.14 -13.04 8.17
C ASN A 198 6.59 -11.74 8.80
N PRO A 199 6.46 -11.67 10.14
CA PRO A 199 5.87 -10.54 10.86
C PRO A 199 6.65 -9.22 10.70
N ASN A 200 7.86 -9.26 10.13
CA ASN A 200 8.72 -8.10 9.91
C ASN A 200 8.59 -7.48 8.50
N ASN A 201 7.74 -8.03 7.63
CA ASN A 201 7.62 -7.54 6.27
C ASN A 201 6.58 -6.40 6.17
N SER A 202 7.02 -5.21 5.75
CA SER A 202 6.27 -3.95 5.78
C SER A 202 5.07 -3.89 4.83
N ASN A 203 4.91 -4.85 3.93
CA ASN A 203 3.92 -4.80 2.85
C ASN A 203 2.74 -5.75 3.15
N LEU A 204 1.96 -5.40 4.18
CA LEU A 204 0.71 -6.10 4.53
C LEU A 204 -0.35 -5.96 3.43
N PHE A 205 -0.30 -4.85 2.68
CA PHE A 205 -1.28 -4.50 1.67
C PHE A 205 -0.67 -4.41 0.28
N ILE A 206 -1.42 -4.87 -0.70
CA ILE A 206 -1.15 -4.67 -2.13
C ILE A 206 -2.21 -3.72 -2.65
N LYS A 207 -1.79 -2.62 -3.30
CA LYS A 207 -2.73 -1.69 -3.93
C LYS A 207 -3.48 -2.41 -5.05
N THR A 208 -4.80 -2.30 -5.04
CA THR A 208 -5.63 -2.79 -6.14
C THR A 208 -5.87 -1.68 -7.14
N ASP A 209 -5.86 -2.05 -8.43
CA ASP A 209 -6.18 -1.14 -9.51
C ASP A 209 -7.70 -0.92 -9.56
N GLN A 210 -8.40 -1.73 -10.35
CA GLN A 210 -9.85 -1.66 -10.56
C GLN A 210 -10.54 -2.98 -10.22
N TYR A 211 -9.84 -4.11 -10.37
CA TYR A 211 -10.43 -5.43 -10.34
C TYR A 211 -10.18 -6.14 -9.01
N LEU A 212 -11.25 -6.71 -8.48
CA LEU A 212 -11.26 -7.63 -7.36
C LEU A 212 -11.47 -9.04 -7.89
N TYR A 213 -10.62 -9.96 -7.46
CA TYR A 213 -10.59 -11.35 -7.88
C TYR A 213 -11.15 -12.28 -6.79
N PRO A 214 -11.96 -13.30 -7.15
CA PRO A 214 -12.43 -14.34 -6.23
C PRO A 214 -11.30 -15.05 -5.50
N GLY A 215 -11.52 -15.45 -4.25
CA GLY A 215 -10.51 -16.17 -3.45
C GLY A 215 -9.47 -15.30 -2.73
N LEU A 216 -9.34 -14.03 -3.10
CA LEU A 216 -8.51 -13.07 -2.38
C LEU A 216 -9.35 -12.35 -1.31
N THR A 217 -8.66 -11.72 -0.35
CA THR A 217 -9.29 -10.94 0.73
C THR A 217 -8.84 -9.49 0.63
N TYR A 218 -9.77 -8.58 0.84
CA TYR A 218 -9.58 -7.15 0.65
C TYR A 218 -10.01 -6.38 1.90
N ILE A 219 -9.37 -5.23 2.10
CA ILE A 219 -9.80 -4.17 2.99
C ILE A 219 -10.41 -3.07 2.15
N ILE A 220 -11.66 -2.73 2.44
CA ILE A 220 -12.31 -1.53 1.93
C ILE A 220 -12.11 -0.44 2.97
N LYS A 221 -11.23 0.51 2.67
CA LYS A 221 -10.92 1.65 3.55
C LYS A 221 -11.91 2.78 3.28
N PHE A 222 -12.43 3.38 4.35
CA PHE A 222 -13.34 4.52 4.25
C PHE A 222 -12.65 5.81 4.67
N SER A 223 -13.02 6.92 4.04
CA SER A 223 -12.81 8.25 4.60
C SER A 223 -14.10 8.71 5.27
N ILE A 224 -13.96 9.50 6.33
CA ILE A 224 -15.09 10.14 7.02
C ILE A 224 -15.02 11.64 6.77
N GLN A 225 -16.14 12.25 6.39
CA GLN A 225 -16.29 13.70 6.38
C GLN A 225 -17.00 14.17 7.64
N VAL A 226 -16.43 15.13 8.37
CA VAL A 226 -17.10 15.78 9.51
C VAL A 226 -16.93 17.29 9.38
N ASP A 227 -18.03 18.02 9.51
CA ASP A 227 -18.07 19.49 9.41
C ASP A 227 -17.40 20.03 8.13
N GLY A 228 -17.58 19.30 7.02
CA GLY A 228 -17.05 19.65 5.70
C GLY A 228 -15.62 19.15 5.45
N ASN A 229 -14.90 18.67 6.45
CA ASN A 229 -13.51 18.21 6.32
C ASN A 229 -13.43 16.69 6.20
N TRP A 230 -12.67 16.19 5.23
CA TRP A 230 -12.37 14.76 5.09
C TRP A 230 -11.17 14.39 5.96
N TYR A 231 -11.29 13.26 6.66
CA TYR A 231 -10.24 12.70 7.51
C TYR A 231 -9.72 11.39 6.94
N ASP A 232 -8.41 11.31 6.74
CA ASP A 232 -7.66 10.17 6.22
C ASP A 232 -6.54 9.70 7.18
N GLN A 233 -6.25 10.47 8.23
CA GLN A 233 -5.26 10.16 9.26
C GLN A 233 -5.93 9.75 10.57
N TYR A 234 -5.54 8.59 11.08
CA TYR A 234 -6.09 7.98 12.30
C TYR A 234 -4.95 7.50 13.19
N THR A 235 -5.19 7.58 14.49
CA THR A 235 -4.30 7.31 15.62
C THR A 235 -5.01 6.36 16.58
N ASP A 236 -4.30 5.86 17.57
CA ASP A 236 -4.88 4.92 18.55
C ASP A 236 -6.02 5.57 19.36
N ASN A 237 -5.99 6.89 19.54
CA ASN A 237 -7.03 7.63 20.24
C ASN A 237 -8.29 7.82 19.38
N ASN A 238 -8.16 7.82 18.05
CA ASN A 238 -9.27 8.02 17.13
C ASN A 238 -9.57 6.84 16.20
N ASN A 239 -9.46 5.63 16.76
CA ASN A 239 -9.69 4.38 16.07
C ASN A 239 -11.18 4.05 15.86
N PHE A 240 -11.56 3.72 14.62
CA PHE A 240 -12.88 3.18 14.25
C PHE A 240 -12.87 1.66 14.13
N GLY A 241 -11.89 1.12 13.40
CA GLY A 241 -11.71 -0.31 13.14
C GLY A 241 -12.72 -0.88 12.14
N ASN A 242 -13.00 -2.17 12.27
CA ASN A 242 -13.91 -2.88 11.37
C ASN A 242 -15.36 -2.46 11.61
N LEU A 243 -16.01 -1.95 10.56
CA LEU A 243 -17.40 -1.47 10.56
C LEU A 243 -18.44 -2.57 10.34
N TYR A 244 -18.06 -3.85 10.31
CA TYR A 244 -18.97 -4.96 9.97
C TYR A 244 -20.28 -4.95 10.77
N ASN A 245 -20.21 -4.66 12.08
CA ASN A 245 -21.38 -4.64 12.96
C ASN A 245 -22.42 -3.56 12.60
N PHE A 246 -22.04 -2.61 11.75
CA PHE A 246 -22.92 -1.54 11.28
C PHE A 246 -23.50 -1.83 9.89
N LEU A 247 -23.15 -2.96 9.25
CA LEU A 247 -23.73 -3.34 7.97
C LEU A 247 -25.21 -3.73 8.10
N ILE A 248 -26.05 -3.23 7.19
CA ILE A 248 -27.44 -3.64 7.07
C ILE A 248 -27.52 -4.79 6.05
N SER A 249 -27.96 -5.96 6.52
CA SER A 249 -28.11 -7.17 5.69
C SER A 249 -26.86 -7.48 4.87
N PRO A 250 -25.67 -7.62 5.50
CA PRO A 250 -24.43 -7.90 4.77
C PRO A 250 -24.55 -9.20 3.98
N SER A 251 -23.99 -9.21 2.76
CA SER A 251 -23.78 -10.44 2.01
C SER A 251 -22.72 -11.31 2.70
N ASN A 252 -22.61 -12.57 2.29
CA ASN A 252 -21.56 -13.48 2.75
C ASN A 252 -20.16 -13.06 2.31
N ASN A 253 -20.04 -12.03 1.44
CA ASN A 253 -18.75 -11.54 1.01
C ASN A 253 -18.06 -10.68 2.10
N PHE A 254 -18.80 -10.17 3.08
CA PHE A 254 -18.22 -9.39 4.18
C PHE A 254 -17.79 -10.30 5.34
N VAL A 255 -16.63 -10.02 5.92
CA VAL A 255 -16.06 -10.82 7.01
C VAL A 255 -16.21 -10.08 8.34
N SER A 256 -16.88 -10.72 9.30
CA SER A 256 -17.13 -10.17 10.64
C SER A 256 -15.91 -10.20 11.55
N THR A 257 -15.14 -11.27 11.46
CA THR A 257 -13.95 -11.48 12.29
C THR A 257 -12.79 -10.70 11.71
N THR A 258 -12.16 -9.86 12.53
CA THR A 258 -10.96 -9.11 12.15
C THR A 258 -9.73 -9.96 12.43
N PRO A 259 -8.91 -10.33 11.42
CA PRO A 259 -7.64 -11.02 11.63
C PRO A 259 -6.70 -10.21 12.52
N ALA A 260 -5.89 -10.90 13.34
CA ALA A 260 -5.02 -10.25 14.32
C ALA A 260 -4.04 -9.24 13.72
N GLN A 261 -3.54 -9.52 12.52
CA GLN A 261 -2.66 -8.62 11.75
C GLN A 261 -3.29 -7.26 11.40
N LEU A 262 -4.62 -7.13 11.52
CA LEU A 262 -5.36 -5.90 11.22
C LEU A 262 -5.78 -5.12 12.48
N PHE A 263 -5.46 -5.60 13.68
CA PHE A 263 -5.84 -4.90 14.92
C PHE A 263 -5.12 -3.56 15.11
N SER A 264 -3.99 -3.35 14.41
CA SER A 264 -3.27 -2.08 14.37
C SER A 264 -3.88 -1.03 13.43
N LEU A 265 -4.92 -1.39 12.66
CA LEU A 265 -5.57 -0.43 11.77
C LEU A 265 -6.52 0.48 12.55
N ASN A 266 -6.24 1.79 12.47
CA ASN A 266 -7.03 2.81 13.19
C ASN A 266 -8.13 3.45 12.32
N TYR A 267 -8.03 3.37 10.99
CA TYR A 267 -9.06 3.91 10.10
C TYR A 267 -10.31 3.02 10.07
N PRO A 268 -11.48 3.55 9.68
CA PRO A 268 -12.67 2.74 9.43
C PRO A 268 -12.48 1.84 8.20
N PHE A 269 -12.77 0.55 8.36
CA PHE A 269 -12.68 -0.39 7.25
C PHE A 269 -13.74 -1.48 7.27
N LEU A 270 -13.87 -2.18 6.14
CA LEU A 270 -14.56 -3.47 6.06
C LEU A 270 -13.61 -4.49 5.46
N ILE A 271 -13.79 -5.75 5.86
CA ILE A 271 -13.10 -6.89 5.24
C ILE A 271 -14.06 -7.53 4.26
N TRP A 272 -13.60 -7.74 3.03
CA TRP A 272 -14.41 -8.26 1.94
C TRP A 272 -13.66 -9.36 1.18
N SER A 273 -14.36 -10.42 0.79
CA SER A 273 -13.86 -11.52 -0.02
C SER A 273 -14.98 -12.06 -0.88
N ALA A 274 -14.72 -12.30 -2.17
CA ALA A 274 -15.74 -12.80 -3.09
C ALA A 274 -16.04 -14.28 -2.82
N GLN A 275 -17.12 -14.55 -2.06
CA GLN A 275 -17.61 -15.91 -1.78
C GLN A 275 -18.77 -16.29 -2.71
N ASP A 276 -19.80 -15.45 -2.80
CA ASP A 276 -21.07 -15.77 -3.46
C ASP A 276 -21.42 -14.80 -4.61
N VAL A 277 -20.43 -14.48 -5.44
CA VAL A 277 -20.60 -13.52 -6.55
C VAL A 277 -21.21 -14.21 -7.79
N LYS A 278 -22.38 -13.75 -8.23
CA LYS A 278 -23.03 -14.22 -9.45
C LYS A 278 -22.69 -13.33 -10.64
N PHE A 279 -21.99 -13.89 -11.62
CA PHE A 279 -21.58 -13.17 -12.82
C PHE A 279 -22.61 -13.18 -13.96
N ASN A 280 -23.56 -14.12 -13.97
CA ASN A 280 -24.62 -14.22 -14.99
C ASN A 280 -24.09 -14.12 -16.45
N GLY A 281 -22.94 -14.75 -16.74
CA GLY A 281 -22.30 -14.73 -18.05
C GLY A 281 -21.48 -13.47 -18.37
N GLN A 282 -21.46 -12.48 -17.47
CA GLN A 282 -20.63 -11.28 -17.63
C GLN A 282 -19.18 -11.54 -17.21
N GLN A 283 -18.24 -10.83 -17.85
CA GLN A 283 -16.83 -10.87 -17.48
C GLN A 283 -16.53 -10.06 -16.21
N THR A 284 -17.35 -9.04 -15.92
CA THR A 284 -17.21 -8.20 -14.74
C THR A 284 -18.57 -7.89 -14.15
N VAL A 285 -18.63 -7.74 -12.83
CA VAL A 285 -19.80 -7.21 -12.12
C VAL A 285 -19.35 -6.07 -11.20
N ASN A 286 -20.23 -5.10 -10.94
CA ASN A 286 -19.91 -4.02 -10.02
C ASN A 286 -19.83 -4.53 -8.59
N LEU A 287 -18.99 -3.88 -7.75
CA LEU A 287 -19.03 -4.11 -6.32
C LEU A 287 -20.43 -3.81 -5.77
N GLU A 288 -20.91 -4.65 -4.87
CA GLU A 288 -22.23 -4.49 -4.26
C GLU A 288 -22.34 -3.17 -3.47
N VAL A 289 -23.57 -2.66 -3.36
CA VAL A 289 -23.84 -1.44 -2.59
C VAL A 289 -23.60 -1.73 -1.11
N ILE A 290 -22.76 -0.93 -0.47
CA ILE A 290 -22.45 -1.08 0.95
C ILE A 290 -23.42 -0.21 1.75
N ASN A 291 -24.28 -0.84 2.55
CA ASN A 291 -25.23 -0.15 3.40
C ASN A 291 -24.76 -0.16 4.86
N ILE A 292 -24.34 0.99 5.39
CA ILE A 292 -23.83 1.15 6.75
C ILE A 292 -24.82 1.99 7.57
N SER A 293 -25.18 1.53 8.76
CA SER A 293 -26.01 2.25 9.73
C SER A 293 -25.15 2.85 10.85
N LEU A 294 -24.75 4.12 10.68
CA LEU A 294 -24.11 4.91 11.72
C LEU A 294 -25.11 5.95 12.24
N VAL A 295 -26.10 5.50 13.02
CA VAL A 295 -27.26 6.28 13.50
C VAL A 295 -28.24 6.69 12.39
N LYS A 296 -27.72 6.94 11.18
CA LYS A 296 -28.39 7.12 9.90
C LYS A 296 -27.85 6.07 8.90
N LEU A 297 -28.68 5.72 7.92
CA LEU A 297 -28.30 4.86 6.79
C LEU A 297 -27.42 5.60 5.76
N TYR A 298 -26.28 5.01 5.45
CA TYR A 298 -25.36 5.40 4.38
C TYR A 298 -25.33 4.32 3.31
N SER A 299 -25.69 4.66 2.07
CA SER A 299 -25.60 3.76 0.91
C SER A 299 -24.43 4.16 0.03
N ILE A 300 -23.32 3.44 0.19
CA ILE A 300 -22.05 3.74 -0.46
C ILE A 300 -21.93 2.86 -1.70
N LYS A 301 -21.72 3.48 -2.86
CA LYS A 301 -21.53 2.81 -4.15
C LYS A 301 -20.14 3.12 -4.68
N SER A 302 -19.46 2.12 -5.22
CA SER A 302 -18.29 2.34 -6.08
C SER A 302 -18.65 2.01 -7.51
N SER A 303 -18.46 2.97 -8.41
CA SER A 303 -18.46 2.72 -9.87
C SER A 303 -17.07 2.36 -10.39
N TYR A 304 -16.04 2.61 -9.59
CA TYR A 304 -14.65 2.39 -9.97
C TYR A 304 -14.29 0.92 -9.86
N TYR A 305 -14.51 0.31 -8.69
CA TYR A 305 -14.13 -1.08 -8.43
C TYR A 305 -15.14 -2.09 -9.00
N LYS A 306 -14.61 -3.13 -9.64
CA LYS A 306 -15.37 -4.23 -10.24
C LYS A 306 -14.82 -5.58 -9.82
N ILE A 307 -15.68 -6.58 -9.77
CA ILE A 307 -15.30 -7.96 -9.52
C ILE A 307 -15.12 -8.64 -10.88
N TYR A 308 -13.95 -9.26 -11.11
CA TYR A 308 -13.60 -9.90 -12.38
C TYR A 308 -13.91 -11.40 -12.35
N ASN A 309 -14.54 -11.91 -13.41
CA ASN A 309 -14.86 -13.33 -13.58
C ASN A 309 -13.64 -14.09 -14.12
N GLY A 310 -12.60 -14.19 -13.32
CA GLY A 310 -11.37 -14.89 -13.64
C GLY A 310 -10.26 -14.48 -12.70
N CYS A 311 -9.02 -14.80 -13.07
CA CYS A 311 -7.83 -14.40 -12.32
C CYS A 311 -6.96 -13.49 -13.18
N LYS A 312 -6.03 -12.77 -12.55
CA LYS A 312 -5.02 -12.02 -13.29
C LYS A 312 -4.21 -13.00 -14.15
N GLU A 313 -4.04 -12.68 -15.43
CA GLU A 313 -3.32 -13.56 -16.37
C GLU A 313 -1.88 -13.81 -15.93
N GLN A 314 -1.25 -12.84 -15.29
CA GLN A 314 0.10 -12.98 -14.77
C GLN A 314 0.09 -13.12 -13.25
N GLY A 315 0.82 -14.13 -12.78
CA GLY A 315 1.13 -14.38 -11.39
C GLY A 315 0.05 -15.01 -10.53
N MET A 316 -1.09 -15.33 -11.13
CA MET A 316 -2.13 -16.12 -10.51
C MET A 316 -2.47 -17.34 -11.34
N GLU A 317 -3.13 -18.30 -10.70
CA GLU A 317 -3.85 -19.39 -11.33
C GLU A 317 -5.28 -19.47 -10.84
N ARG A 318 -6.12 -20.08 -11.68
CA ARG A 318 -7.50 -20.41 -11.34
C ARG A 318 -7.55 -21.81 -10.74
N VAL A 319 -7.98 -21.91 -9.47
CA VAL A 319 -8.16 -23.19 -8.76
C VAL A 319 -9.64 -23.48 -8.60
N TYR A 320 -10.09 -24.62 -9.11
CA TYR A 320 -11.49 -25.06 -8.98
C TYR A 320 -11.73 -25.75 -7.64
N LEU A 321 -12.81 -25.37 -6.97
CA LEU A 321 -13.21 -25.98 -5.69
C LEU A 321 -13.96 -27.30 -5.98
N GLN A 322 -13.38 -28.42 -5.53
CA GLN A 322 -13.88 -29.77 -5.79
C GLN A 322 -15.29 -30.05 -5.26
N SER A 323 -15.78 -29.25 -4.30
CA SER A 323 -17.08 -29.46 -3.64
C SER A 323 -18.30 -29.13 -4.52
N HIS A 324 -18.14 -28.37 -5.61
CA HIS A 324 -19.27 -27.75 -6.33
C HIS A 324 -19.22 -27.92 -7.87
N GLN A 325 -19.08 -29.18 -8.32
CA GLN A 325 -19.15 -29.56 -9.75
C GLN A 325 -18.25 -28.73 -10.68
N ASN A 326 -17.08 -28.27 -10.21
CA ASN A 326 -16.13 -27.42 -10.95
C ASN A 326 -16.69 -26.09 -11.49
N THR A 327 -17.81 -25.59 -10.96
CA THR A 327 -18.36 -24.28 -11.37
C THR A 327 -17.76 -23.12 -10.59
N LEU A 328 -17.34 -23.38 -9.35
CA LEU A 328 -16.73 -22.38 -8.47
C LEU A 328 -15.21 -22.47 -8.52
N PHE A 329 -14.58 -21.31 -8.64
CA PHE A 329 -13.14 -21.17 -8.65
C PHE A 329 -12.70 -20.05 -7.72
N ILE A 330 -11.43 -20.15 -7.31
CA ILE A 330 -10.71 -19.10 -6.60
C ILE A 330 -9.46 -18.73 -7.38
N CYS A 331 -8.99 -17.50 -7.19
CA CYS A 331 -7.71 -17.06 -7.67
C CYS A 331 -6.68 -17.21 -6.57
N LYS A 332 -5.55 -17.79 -6.93
CA LYS A 332 -4.43 -18.02 -6.03
C LYS A 332 -3.16 -17.51 -6.69
N TYR A 333 -2.33 -16.79 -5.93
CA TYR A 333 -1.00 -16.43 -6.38
C TYR A 333 -0.12 -17.67 -6.50
N CYS A 334 0.78 -17.67 -7.49
CA CYS A 334 1.77 -18.74 -7.60
C CYS A 334 2.69 -18.73 -6.37
N GLU A 335 2.76 -19.88 -5.71
CA GLU A 335 3.62 -20.12 -4.56
C GLU A 335 5.11 -20.08 -4.93
N GLN A 336 5.97 -20.18 -3.92
CA GLN A 336 7.42 -20.27 -4.13
C GLN A 336 7.78 -21.41 -5.10
N MET A 337 8.75 -21.14 -5.98
CA MET A 337 9.18 -22.04 -7.06
C MET A 337 8.10 -22.32 -8.11
N LYS A 338 7.07 -21.47 -8.19
CA LYS A 338 6.13 -21.44 -9.32
C LYS A 338 5.95 -20.02 -9.84
N ALA A 339 5.79 -19.87 -11.15
CA ALA A 339 5.40 -18.60 -11.75
C ALA A 339 4.37 -18.79 -12.87
N SER A 340 3.57 -17.75 -13.12
CA SER A 340 2.55 -17.72 -14.17
C SER A 340 2.73 -16.49 -15.05
N TYR A 341 2.93 -16.73 -16.34
CA TYR A 341 2.92 -15.70 -17.39
C TYR A 341 1.68 -15.78 -18.29
N SER A 342 0.83 -16.80 -18.10
CA SER A 342 -0.32 -17.12 -18.97
C SER A 342 -1.50 -17.76 -18.21
N GLY A 343 -1.68 -17.44 -16.93
CA GLY A 343 -2.83 -17.82 -16.11
C GLY A 343 -2.75 -19.20 -15.46
N VAL A 344 -1.60 -19.88 -15.56
CA VAL A 344 -1.33 -21.19 -14.98
C VAL A 344 0.02 -21.14 -14.27
N CYS A 345 0.06 -21.53 -12.99
CA CYS A 345 1.31 -21.57 -12.25
C CYS A 345 2.14 -22.79 -12.68
N GLN A 346 3.27 -22.53 -13.33
CA GLN A 346 4.22 -23.53 -13.76
C GLN A 346 5.40 -23.61 -12.78
N SER A 347 5.86 -24.82 -12.49
CA SER A 347 7.02 -25.03 -11.61
C SER A 347 8.31 -24.57 -12.28
N CYS A 348 9.11 -23.78 -11.57
CA CYS A 348 10.43 -23.37 -12.02
C CYS A 348 11.44 -24.46 -11.70
N GLN A 349 12.25 -24.84 -12.69
CA GLN A 349 13.32 -25.80 -12.46
C GLN A 349 14.46 -25.13 -11.67
N SER A 350 14.81 -25.72 -10.53
CA SER A 350 15.86 -25.19 -9.63
C SER A 350 17.24 -25.11 -10.28
N ASP A 351 17.46 -25.84 -11.37
CA ASP A 351 18.74 -25.84 -12.09
C ASP A 351 19.01 -24.50 -12.76
N TYR A 352 17.96 -23.81 -13.22
CA TYR A 352 18.06 -22.56 -13.97
C TYR A 352 17.61 -21.35 -13.17
N PHE A 353 16.66 -21.52 -12.25
CA PHE A 353 16.06 -20.42 -11.50
C PHE A 353 16.60 -20.36 -10.07
N SER A 354 16.94 -19.15 -9.61
CA SER A 354 17.29 -18.90 -8.20
C SER A 354 16.05 -18.65 -7.35
N GLN A 355 15.03 -18.01 -7.93
CA GLN A 355 13.75 -17.77 -7.29
C GLN A 355 12.66 -17.56 -8.34
N CYS A 356 11.43 -17.95 -8.01
CA CYS A 356 10.24 -17.54 -8.73
C CYS A 356 9.01 -17.63 -7.83
N TYR A 357 8.06 -16.73 -8.05
CA TYR A 357 6.79 -16.62 -7.34
C TYR A 357 5.89 -15.66 -8.12
N GLY A 358 4.57 -15.81 -8.04
CA GLY A 358 3.66 -14.94 -8.79
C GLY A 358 4.03 -14.83 -10.27
N ASN A 359 4.26 -13.61 -10.76
CA ASN A 359 4.71 -13.32 -12.14
C ASN A 359 6.22 -13.03 -12.23
N TYR A 360 6.97 -13.35 -11.18
CA TYR A 360 8.39 -13.08 -11.06
C TYR A 360 9.19 -14.37 -11.18
N SER A 361 10.27 -14.33 -11.94
CA SER A 361 11.25 -15.42 -12.00
C SER A 361 12.63 -14.86 -12.29
N GLN A 362 13.63 -15.36 -11.56
CA GLN A 362 15.02 -14.95 -11.64
C GLN A 362 15.89 -16.13 -12.08
N LEU A 363 16.60 -15.95 -13.18
CA LEU A 363 17.60 -16.90 -13.64
C LEU A 363 18.87 -16.80 -12.80
N LYS A 364 19.51 -17.95 -12.59
CA LYS A 364 20.88 -18.03 -12.09
C LYS A 364 21.85 -17.45 -13.13
N GLN A 365 23.04 -17.09 -12.68
CA GLN A 365 24.15 -16.73 -13.57
C GLN A 365 24.40 -17.85 -14.58
N SER A 366 24.93 -17.49 -15.74
CA SER A 366 25.20 -18.36 -16.89
C SER A 366 23.98 -18.79 -17.70
N TYR A 367 22.77 -18.35 -17.33
CA TYR A 367 21.55 -18.61 -18.08
C TYR A 367 20.98 -17.33 -18.72
N TRP A 368 20.31 -17.51 -19.85
CA TRP A 368 19.73 -16.47 -20.66
C TRP A 368 18.36 -16.90 -21.19
N ARG A 369 17.44 -15.94 -21.37
CA ARG A 369 16.13 -16.15 -22.01
C ARG A 369 15.76 -14.97 -22.88
N SER A 370 15.01 -15.22 -23.95
CA SER A 370 14.54 -14.19 -24.88
C SER A 370 13.23 -13.52 -24.45
N LYS A 371 12.42 -14.22 -23.64
CA LYS A 371 11.09 -13.80 -23.17
C LYS A 371 10.86 -14.29 -21.76
N TYR A 372 9.86 -13.72 -21.07
CA TYR A 372 9.41 -14.22 -19.79
C TYR A 372 8.76 -15.60 -19.97
N SER A 373 9.43 -16.62 -19.46
CA SER A 373 8.99 -18.02 -19.48
C SER A 373 9.69 -18.77 -18.36
N VAL A 374 9.07 -19.86 -17.92
CA VAL A 374 9.70 -20.86 -17.02
C VAL A 374 9.87 -22.21 -17.69
N GLU A 375 9.48 -22.34 -18.96
CA GLU A 375 9.63 -23.55 -19.75
C GLU A 375 11.09 -23.73 -20.17
N SER A 376 11.64 -24.91 -19.94
CA SER A 376 13.07 -25.21 -20.18
C SER A 376 13.54 -24.91 -21.60
N GLN A 377 12.67 -25.08 -22.60
CA GLN A 377 12.94 -24.80 -24.02
C GLN A 377 13.23 -23.33 -24.34
N ASP A 378 12.79 -22.41 -23.48
CA ASP A 378 13.03 -20.97 -23.63
C ASP A 378 14.23 -20.48 -22.80
N ILE A 379 14.87 -21.38 -22.04
CA ILE A 379 15.99 -21.07 -21.15
C ILE A 379 17.28 -21.69 -21.70
N TYR A 380 18.27 -20.84 -21.93
CA TYR A 380 19.52 -21.22 -22.59
C TYR A 380 20.69 -21.05 -21.65
N TYR A 381 21.51 -22.08 -21.50
CA TYR A 381 22.84 -21.95 -20.88
C TYR A 381 23.79 -21.29 -21.88
N CYS A 382 24.55 -20.29 -21.43
CA CYS A 382 25.49 -19.55 -22.27
C CYS A 382 26.78 -20.35 -22.47
N MET A 383 26.73 -21.35 -23.35
CA MET A 383 27.75 -22.38 -23.53
C MET A 383 29.15 -21.83 -23.83
N ASN A 384 29.23 -20.79 -24.66
CA ASN A 384 30.52 -20.30 -25.16
C ASN A 384 31.22 -19.35 -24.18
N ASN A 385 30.46 -18.60 -23.39
CA ASN A 385 31.00 -17.74 -22.34
C ASN A 385 29.95 -17.55 -21.22
N PRO A 386 29.92 -18.45 -20.23
CA PRO A 386 28.94 -18.43 -19.15
C PRO A 386 28.93 -17.12 -18.36
N GLU A 387 30.11 -16.50 -18.18
CA GLU A 387 30.26 -15.27 -17.39
C GLU A 387 29.56 -14.06 -18.03
N ASN A 388 29.36 -14.06 -19.34
CA ASN A 388 28.67 -12.97 -20.04
C ASN A 388 27.17 -12.93 -19.73
N CYS A 389 26.59 -14.04 -19.25
CA CYS A 389 25.20 -14.11 -18.85
C CYS A 389 25.11 -13.94 -17.34
N GLN A 390 24.72 -12.75 -16.90
CA GLN A 390 24.64 -12.40 -15.48
C GLN A 390 23.45 -13.07 -14.79
N GLY A 391 22.47 -13.57 -15.55
CA GLY A 391 21.20 -14.02 -15.00
C GLY A 391 20.39 -12.84 -14.50
N GLY A 392 19.46 -13.08 -13.58
CA GLY A 392 18.54 -12.04 -13.09
C GLY A 392 17.10 -12.24 -13.58
N SER A 393 16.24 -11.26 -13.33
CA SER A 393 14.81 -11.35 -13.63
C SER A 393 14.42 -10.81 -15.00
N GLY A 394 15.35 -10.21 -15.74
CA GLY A 394 15.09 -9.61 -17.05
C GLY A 394 14.93 -10.61 -18.19
N ILE A 395 15.02 -10.07 -19.41
CA ILE A 395 15.04 -10.82 -20.67
C ILE A 395 16.08 -10.22 -21.62
N GLY A 396 16.55 -11.01 -22.59
CA GLY A 396 17.40 -10.50 -23.66
C GLY A 396 18.69 -9.85 -23.16
N ASN A 397 18.96 -8.63 -23.59
CA ASN A 397 20.18 -7.91 -23.25
C ASN A 397 20.26 -7.51 -21.76
N GLU A 398 19.13 -7.46 -21.05
CA GLU A 398 19.09 -7.15 -19.61
C GLU A 398 19.80 -8.21 -18.76
N LEU A 399 20.00 -9.40 -19.32
CA LEU A 399 20.69 -10.53 -18.68
C LEU A 399 22.17 -10.59 -19.05
N CYS A 400 22.65 -9.65 -19.87
CA CYS A 400 24.01 -9.63 -20.36
C CYS A 400 24.92 -8.77 -19.50
N TYR A 401 26.19 -9.17 -19.41
CA TYR A 401 27.26 -8.34 -18.90
C TYR A 401 27.44 -7.09 -19.76
N GLU A 402 27.88 -5.99 -19.15
CA GLU A 402 28.04 -4.71 -19.83
C GLU A 402 28.87 -4.84 -21.11
N GLY A 403 28.39 -4.24 -22.21
CA GLY A 403 29.01 -4.31 -23.53
C GLY A 403 28.61 -5.50 -24.39
N HIS A 404 27.94 -6.50 -23.81
CA HIS A 404 27.40 -7.65 -24.53
C HIS A 404 25.92 -7.50 -24.84
N ILE A 405 25.50 -8.02 -25.99
CA ILE A 405 24.11 -8.05 -26.48
C ILE A 405 23.83 -9.34 -27.28
N GLY A 406 22.55 -9.56 -27.58
CA GLY A 406 22.10 -10.66 -28.43
C GLY A 406 21.88 -11.97 -27.68
N ALA A 407 21.54 -13.02 -28.44
CA ALA A 407 21.29 -14.34 -27.87
C ALA A 407 22.53 -14.86 -27.13
N GLN A 408 22.34 -15.31 -25.89
CA GLN A 408 23.40 -15.78 -25.00
C GLN A 408 24.56 -14.76 -24.81
N CYS A 409 24.30 -13.47 -25.04
CA CYS A 409 25.28 -12.39 -24.81
C CYS A 409 26.61 -12.57 -25.58
N LEU A 410 26.53 -13.14 -26.79
CA LEU A 410 27.71 -13.46 -27.59
C LEU A 410 28.24 -12.28 -28.42
N ASN A 411 27.42 -11.27 -28.67
CA ASN A 411 27.78 -10.16 -29.56
C ASN A 411 28.18 -8.93 -28.74
N CYS A 412 29.12 -8.13 -29.27
CA CYS A 412 29.42 -6.82 -28.71
C CYS A 412 28.44 -5.76 -29.20
N ASP A 413 28.11 -4.81 -28.33
CA ASP A 413 27.33 -3.62 -28.71
C ASP A 413 28.20 -2.63 -29.51
N ILE A 414 28.52 -3.00 -30.74
CA ILE A 414 29.42 -2.24 -31.64
C ILE A 414 28.86 -0.85 -32.00
N TYR A 415 27.54 -0.67 -31.90
CA TYR A 415 26.86 0.57 -32.21
C TYR A 415 26.51 1.39 -30.96
N GLY A 416 26.58 0.79 -29.77
CA GLY A 416 26.19 1.40 -28.51
C GLY A 416 24.68 1.63 -28.39
N THR A 417 23.88 0.74 -28.98
CA THR A 417 22.42 0.88 -29.00
C THR A 417 21.76 0.58 -27.66
N TYR A 418 22.38 -0.27 -26.84
CA TYR A 418 21.83 -0.67 -25.54
C TYR A 418 22.60 -0.02 -24.38
N TRP A 419 23.93 -0.05 -24.44
CA TRP A 419 24.79 0.45 -23.35
C TRP A 419 25.18 1.92 -23.48
N ASN A 420 24.72 2.62 -24.53
CA ASN A 420 25.12 4.00 -24.88
C ASN A 420 26.63 4.20 -25.08
N GLU A 421 27.38 3.12 -25.23
CA GLU A 421 28.82 3.11 -25.48
C GLU A 421 29.13 2.05 -26.53
N LYS A 422 30.15 2.29 -27.36
CA LYS A 422 30.56 1.34 -28.41
C LYS A 422 31.56 0.34 -27.86
N TYR A 423 31.33 -0.93 -28.14
CA TYR A 423 32.20 -2.03 -27.75
C TYR A 423 32.75 -2.76 -28.97
N SER A 424 34.03 -3.09 -28.98
CA SER A 424 34.64 -3.90 -30.03
C SER A 424 34.97 -5.29 -29.50
N SER A 425 34.88 -6.29 -30.39
CA SER A 425 35.43 -7.61 -30.13
C SER A 425 36.96 -7.54 -30.13
N VAL A 426 37.60 -8.08 -29.08
CA VAL A 426 39.08 -8.20 -28.96
C VAL A 426 39.52 -9.67 -28.88
N GLY A 427 38.57 -10.59 -29.01
CA GLY A 427 38.76 -12.03 -29.01
C GLY A 427 37.43 -12.74 -29.16
N PHE A 428 37.42 -14.07 -29.01
CA PHE A 428 36.18 -14.84 -29.01
C PHE A 428 35.31 -14.44 -27.80
N PHE A 429 34.13 -13.88 -28.07
CA PHE A 429 33.12 -13.52 -27.06
C PHE A 429 33.61 -12.56 -25.96
N GLN A 430 34.62 -11.73 -26.26
CA GLN A 430 35.13 -10.69 -25.36
C GLN A 430 34.90 -9.32 -25.97
N CYS A 431 34.23 -8.45 -25.23
CA CYS A 431 33.90 -7.09 -25.65
C CYS A 431 34.64 -6.08 -24.78
N VAL A 432 35.30 -5.11 -25.40
CA VAL A 432 35.93 -3.99 -24.68
C VAL A 432 35.44 -2.67 -25.24
N LYS A 433 35.37 -1.65 -24.37
CA LYS A 433 34.96 -0.30 -24.74
C LYS A 433 35.90 0.26 -25.83
N CYS A 434 35.37 0.73 -26.95
CA CYS A 434 36.18 1.31 -28.04
C CYS A 434 37.06 2.49 -27.57
N ASN A 435 36.59 3.24 -26.57
CA ASN A 435 37.35 4.34 -25.98
C ASN A 435 38.66 3.89 -25.33
N SER A 436 38.70 2.68 -24.73
CA SER A 436 39.94 2.16 -24.14
C SER A 436 40.96 1.76 -25.21
N ILE A 437 40.50 1.28 -26.36
CA ILE A 437 41.36 1.00 -27.53
C ILE A 437 41.95 2.30 -28.08
N SER A 438 41.14 3.35 -28.23
CA SER A 438 41.62 4.65 -28.73
C SER A 438 42.67 5.28 -27.81
N SER A 439 42.50 5.14 -26.48
CA SER A 439 43.49 5.59 -25.49
C SER A 439 44.83 4.85 -25.64
N ASN A 440 44.78 3.54 -25.93
CA ASN A 440 45.98 2.76 -26.17
C ASN A 440 46.64 3.11 -27.52
N ALA A 441 45.86 3.40 -28.56
CA ALA A 441 46.40 3.87 -29.84
C ALA A 441 47.16 5.18 -29.67
N ILE A 442 46.62 6.15 -28.91
CA ILE A 442 47.30 7.41 -28.58
C ILE A 442 48.63 7.15 -27.83
N LYS A 443 48.62 6.27 -26.83
CA LYS A 443 49.84 5.90 -26.10
C LYS A 443 50.90 5.28 -27.01
N ILE A 444 50.51 4.41 -27.94
CA ILE A 444 51.41 3.78 -28.91
C ILE A 444 51.95 4.83 -29.90
N THR A 445 51.10 5.74 -30.40
CA THR A 445 51.55 6.83 -31.28
C THR A 445 52.57 7.73 -30.58
N ILE A 446 52.32 8.11 -29.32
CA ILE A 446 53.28 8.90 -28.52
C ILE A 446 54.59 8.14 -28.35
N LEU A 447 54.55 6.84 -28.03
CA LEU A 447 55.74 5.99 -27.91
C LEU A 447 56.55 5.97 -29.21
N ILE A 448 55.90 5.78 -30.36
CA ILE A 448 56.54 5.77 -31.68
C ILE A 448 57.19 7.12 -31.99
N VAL A 449 56.50 8.23 -31.70
CA VAL A 449 57.05 9.58 -31.91
C VAL A 449 58.29 9.80 -31.05
N VAL A 450 58.27 9.40 -29.77
CA VAL A 450 59.43 9.48 -28.88
C VAL A 450 60.59 8.63 -29.40
N LEU A 451 60.30 7.45 -29.94
CA LEU A 451 61.29 6.54 -30.53
C LEU A 451 61.92 7.12 -31.81
N ILE A 452 61.13 7.77 -32.66
CA ILE A 452 61.63 8.46 -33.85
C ILE A 452 62.50 9.65 -33.47
N LEU A 453 62.11 10.43 -32.46
CA LEU A 453 62.90 11.57 -31.97
C LEU A 453 64.21 11.10 -31.32
N SER A 454 64.21 10.01 -30.55
CA SER A 454 65.43 9.46 -29.94
C SER A 454 66.39 8.88 -30.99
N LEU A 455 65.88 8.23 -32.03
CA LEU A 455 66.69 7.77 -33.16
C LEU A 455 67.25 8.94 -33.98
N SER A 456 66.45 9.98 -34.23
CA SER A 456 66.88 11.18 -34.97
C SER A 456 67.98 11.96 -34.25
N THR A 457 67.83 12.13 -32.92
CA THR A 457 68.87 12.77 -32.09
C THR A 457 70.14 11.91 -32.04
N SER A 458 70.01 10.59 -31.91
CA SER A 458 71.15 9.67 -32.00
C SER A 458 71.87 9.77 -33.35
N TYR A 459 71.14 9.87 -34.46
CA TYR A 459 71.69 10.06 -35.80
C TYR A 459 72.40 11.41 -35.95
N GLN A 460 71.82 12.50 -35.43
CA GLN A 460 72.45 13.83 -35.45
C GLN A 460 73.75 13.88 -34.65
N VAL A 461 73.78 13.29 -33.44
CA VAL A 461 75.00 13.23 -32.62
C VAL A 461 76.08 12.39 -33.31
N ASN A 462 75.71 11.26 -33.93
CA ASN A 462 76.68 10.40 -34.60
C ASN A 462 77.23 11.03 -35.89
N SER A 463 76.40 11.72 -36.67
CA SER A 463 76.84 12.49 -37.85
C SER A 463 77.70 13.70 -37.46
N GLN A 464 77.39 14.39 -36.36
CA GLN A 464 78.26 15.45 -35.84
C GLN A 464 79.63 14.92 -35.39
N LYS A 465 79.68 13.76 -34.72
CA LYS A 465 80.95 13.09 -34.40
C LYS A 465 81.73 12.71 -35.66
N LEU A 466 81.06 12.23 -36.71
CA LEU A 466 81.69 11.92 -37.99
C LEU A 466 82.25 13.19 -38.67
N ILE A 467 81.52 14.30 -38.64
CA ILE A 467 81.98 15.60 -39.16
C ILE A 467 83.18 16.12 -38.35
N GLN A 468 83.14 16.03 -37.01
CA GLN A 468 84.28 16.40 -36.17
C GLN A 468 85.50 15.51 -36.43
N PHE A 469 85.30 14.21 -36.66
CA PHE A 469 86.37 13.29 -37.03
C PHE A 469 86.96 13.60 -38.42
N LEU A 470 86.13 13.94 -39.41
CA LEU A 470 86.58 14.37 -40.73
C LEU A 470 87.31 15.73 -40.68
N LEU A 471 86.85 16.68 -39.87
CA LEU A 471 87.54 17.95 -39.61
C LEU A 471 88.89 17.71 -38.91
N PHE A 472 88.96 16.80 -37.94
CA PHE A 472 90.20 16.41 -37.28
C PHE A 472 91.21 15.80 -38.27
N LEU A 473 90.77 14.94 -39.18
CA LEU A 473 91.61 14.40 -40.26
C LEU A 473 92.10 15.50 -41.22
N SER A 474 91.26 16.48 -41.55
CA SER A 474 91.66 17.62 -42.39
C SER A 474 92.70 18.53 -41.72
N PHE A 475 92.62 18.70 -40.39
CA PHE A 475 93.64 19.42 -39.62
C PHE A 475 94.95 18.63 -39.47
N SER A 476 94.86 17.30 -39.37
CA SER A 476 96.02 16.40 -39.30
C SER A 476 96.78 16.27 -40.63
N SER A 477 96.22 16.79 -41.72
CA SER A 477 96.84 16.79 -43.05
C SER A 477 97.79 17.98 -43.29
N TYR A 478 97.88 18.93 -42.34
CA TYR A 478 98.68 20.17 -42.48
C TYR A 478 100.00 20.17 -41.69
N PHE A 479 100.34 19.10 -40.98
CA PHE A 479 101.61 19.00 -40.27
C PHE A 479 102.39 17.76 -40.69
N THR A 480 103.69 17.99 -40.92
CA THR A 480 104.79 17.04 -41.13
C THR A 480 104.89 16.33 -42.49
N ILE A 481 105.52 17.04 -43.43
CA ILE A 481 106.53 16.48 -44.34
C ILE A 481 107.76 16.12 -43.49
N PRO A 482 108.23 14.86 -43.54
CA PRO A 482 109.61 14.64 -43.90
C PRO A 482 109.80 13.52 -44.94
N GLN A 483 110.90 13.67 -45.66
CA GLN A 483 111.39 12.88 -46.76
C GLN A 483 111.91 11.48 -46.34
N VAL A 484 111.53 10.45 -47.14
CA VAL A 484 112.40 9.33 -47.63
C VAL A 484 112.82 8.25 -46.58
N PRO A 485 113.14 6.96 -46.92
CA PRO A 485 113.12 6.22 -48.21
C PRO A 485 112.33 4.88 -48.23
N LEU A 486 111.89 4.56 -49.45
CA LEU A 486 112.06 3.29 -50.19
C LEU A 486 112.58 2.03 -49.44
N SER A 487 111.69 1.07 -49.14
CA SER A 487 111.93 -0.37 -49.36
C SER A 487 110.66 -1.22 -49.15
N SER A 488 110.53 -2.25 -49.99
CA SER A 488 109.60 -3.41 -49.96
C SER A 488 108.10 -3.18 -50.20
N LEU A 489 107.79 -3.31 -51.50
CA LEU A 489 106.62 -3.96 -52.09
C LEU A 489 106.16 -5.20 -51.28
N GLN A 490 104.88 -5.27 -50.89
CA GLN A 490 104.09 -6.52 -50.90
C GLN A 490 102.58 -6.23 -50.85
N THR A 491 101.99 -6.31 -52.04
CA THR A 491 100.70 -6.95 -52.40
C THR A 491 99.56 -7.03 -51.37
N ALA A 492 98.50 -6.32 -51.76
CA ALA A 492 97.08 -6.49 -51.49
C ALA A 492 96.58 -7.91 -51.11
N GLN A 493 95.58 -7.94 -50.22
CA GLN A 493 94.40 -8.78 -50.40
C GLN A 493 93.16 -8.15 -49.74
N PHE A 494 92.17 -7.85 -50.58
CA PHE A 494 90.75 -7.73 -50.26
C PHE A 494 90.23 -9.02 -49.61
N LEU A 495 89.33 -8.93 -48.63
CA LEU A 495 88.10 -9.74 -48.56
C LEU A 495 87.22 -9.22 -47.41
N ASN A 496 86.09 -8.59 -47.75
CA ASN A 496 84.73 -9.14 -47.77
C ASN A 496 83.97 -8.96 -46.44
N ILE A 497 83.10 -7.97 -46.49
CA ILE A 497 81.97 -7.74 -45.60
C ILE A 497 80.92 -8.82 -45.89
N ASN A 498 80.49 -9.55 -44.88
CA ASN A 498 79.26 -10.32 -44.93
C ASN A 498 78.32 -9.81 -43.82
N LEU A 499 77.27 -9.12 -44.25
CA LEU A 499 76.05 -8.86 -43.49
C LEU A 499 75.25 -10.16 -43.43
N ASN A 500 74.75 -10.53 -42.26
CA ASN A 500 73.59 -11.41 -42.13
C ASN A 500 72.75 -10.96 -40.93
N LEU A 501 71.53 -10.53 -41.29
CA LEU A 501 70.26 -10.46 -40.55
C LEU A 501 70.25 -10.05 -39.07
#